data_AF-A0A9P0FNI0-F1
#
_entry.id   AF-A0A9P0FNI0-F1
#
_cell.length_a   1.000
_cell.length_b   1.000
_cell.length_c   1.000
_cell.angle_alpha   90.00
_cell.angle_beta   90.00
_cell.angle_gamma   90.00
#
_symmetry.space_group_name_H-M   'P 1'
#
loop_
_entity.id
_entity.type
_entity.pdbx_description
1 polymer ?
#
loop_
_entity_poly.entity_id
_entity_poly.type
_entity_poly.pdbx_seq_one_letter_code
_entity_poly.pdbx_strand_id
1 'polypeptide(L)'
;MKMMMKTIHVKKNKEVNPYYDFEDDEDNTCTGRLISLALIHGGPGPHFFTESLFSLLTSGPADNVPYVDDLEEDIKKEVLKLNEIEHINVLQDYLTEEPIFAIAGRHFKKRMEEKQTVFRDIVQFYGFHRVRPALKQLKNGLETGNVLNLIKKYHC
;
A
#
# COMPACT_ATOMS: atom_id res chain seq x y z
N MET A 1 26.07 -44.22 -51.67
CA MET A 1 25.76 -43.99 -50.24
C MET A 1 25.01 -42.66 -50.15
N LYS A 2 23.68 -42.67 -49.94
CA LYS A 2 22.86 -41.45 -49.87
C LYS A 2 23.09 -40.77 -48.51
N MET A 3 23.56 -39.53 -48.52
CA MET A 3 23.76 -38.74 -47.32
C MET A 3 22.41 -38.10 -46.93
N MET A 4 21.83 -38.51 -45.79
CA MET A 4 20.60 -37.92 -45.27
C MET A 4 20.90 -36.51 -44.73
N MET A 5 20.22 -35.49 -45.28
CA MET A 5 20.17 -34.18 -44.64
C MET A 5 19.33 -34.31 -43.36
N LYS A 6 19.95 -34.10 -42.20
CA LYS A 6 19.20 -33.88 -40.95
C LYS A 6 18.62 -32.48 -41.00
N THR A 7 17.30 -32.38 -41.09
CA THR A 7 16.57 -31.13 -40.89
C THR A 7 16.77 -30.68 -39.44
N ILE A 8 17.46 -29.56 -39.25
CA ILE A 8 17.61 -28.92 -37.95
C ILE A 8 16.28 -28.22 -37.66
N HIS A 9 15.50 -28.75 -36.71
CA HIS A 9 14.37 -28.01 -36.16
C HIS A 9 14.91 -26.92 -35.25
N VAL A 10 15.06 -25.72 -35.83
CA VAL A 10 15.21 -24.49 -35.05
C VAL A 10 13.94 -24.37 -34.21
N LYS A 11 14.06 -24.63 -32.90
CA LYS A 11 13.02 -24.23 -31.95
C LYS A 11 12.84 -22.74 -32.15
N LYS A 12 11.67 -22.31 -32.63
CA LYS A 12 11.30 -20.90 -32.63
C LYS A 12 11.52 -20.41 -31.20
N ASN A 13 12.43 -19.45 -31.03
CA ASN A 13 12.47 -18.67 -29.81
C ASN A 13 11.04 -18.16 -29.62
N LYS A 14 10.42 -18.52 -28.50
CA LYS A 14 9.23 -17.79 -28.06
C LYS A 14 9.67 -16.34 -28.00
N GLU A 15 9.05 -15.50 -28.82
CA GLU A 15 9.18 -14.06 -28.66
C GLU A 15 8.79 -13.77 -27.22
N VAL A 16 9.77 -13.34 -26.42
CA VAL A 16 9.50 -12.82 -25.10
C VAL A 16 8.76 -11.52 -25.36
N ASN A 17 7.45 -11.51 -25.14
CA ASN A 17 6.65 -10.30 -25.22
C ASN A 17 7.18 -9.34 -24.14
N PRO A 18 7.80 -8.21 -24.50
CA PRO A 18 8.38 -7.28 -23.52
C PRO A 18 7.29 -6.49 -22.76
N TYR A 19 6.02 -6.74 -23.08
CA TYR A 19 4.86 -6.11 -22.49
C TYR A 19 4.10 -7.17 -21.67
N TYR A 20 4.36 -7.20 -20.37
CA TYR A 20 3.59 -7.87 -19.32
C TYR A 20 3.72 -9.40 -19.20
N ASP A 21 4.77 -9.86 -18.51
CA ASP A 21 4.69 -10.99 -17.57
C ASP A 21 4.78 -10.39 -16.15
N PHE A 22 3.64 -9.90 -15.62
CA PHE A 22 3.49 -9.47 -14.22
C PHE A 22 2.55 -10.44 -13.48
N GLU A 23 2.73 -11.74 -13.69
CA GLU A 23 1.93 -12.76 -12.98
C GLU A 23 2.54 -13.23 -11.65
N ASP A 24 3.54 -12.53 -11.09
CA ASP A 24 4.06 -12.83 -9.75
C ASP A 24 3.91 -11.63 -8.79
N ASP A 25 2.94 -11.77 -7.87
CA ASP A 25 2.62 -10.93 -6.71
C ASP A 25 3.79 -10.80 -5.67
N GLU A 26 5.05 -10.60 -6.08
CA GLU A 26 6.24 -10.61 -5.21
C GLU A 26 7.04 -9.29 -5.10
N ASP A 27 6.64 -8.22 -5.77
CA ASP A 27 7.49 -7.02 -5.90
C ASP A 27 7.91 -6.40 -4.54
N ASN A 28 6.97 -6.28 -3.60
CA ASN A 28 7.28 -5.74 -2.27
C ASN A 28 8.03 -6.75 -1.37
N THR A 29 7.88 -8.06 -1.61
CA THR A 29 8.65 -9.08 -0.87
C THR A 29 10.12 -9.01 -1.24
N CYS A 30 10.44 -8.88 -2.52
CA CYS A 30 11.80 -8.67 -3.01
C CYS A 30 12.41 -7.37 -2.45
N THR A 31 11.63 -6.30 -2.41
CA THR A 31 12.04 -5.03 -1.79
C THR A 31 12.37 -5.21 -0.30
N GLY A 32 11.52 -5.90 0.46
CA GLY A 32 11.79 -6.20 1.88
C GLY A 32 13.06 -7.04 2.07
N ARG A 33 13.28 -8.06 1.23
CA ARG A 33 14.51 -8.88 1.24
C ARG A 33 15.75 -8.03 0.97
N LEU A 34 15.68 -7.13 -0.01
CA LEU A 34 16.79 -6.22 -0.34
C LEU A 34 17.14 -5.31 0.84
N ILE A 35 16.14 -4.71 1.49
CA ILE A 35 16.34 -3.90 2.69
C ILE A 35 16.97 -4.73 3.81
N SER A 36 16.47 -5.95 4.05
CA SER A 36 17.04 -6.83 5.07
C SER A 36 18.51 -7.16 4.80
N LEU A 37 18.85 -7.51 3.56
CA LEU A 37 20.24 -7.81 3.19
C LEU A 37 21.17 -6.61 3.41
N ALA A 38 20.73 -5.40 3.02
CA ALA A 38 21.49 -4.19 3.28
C ALA A 38 21.77 -4.01 4.77
N LEU A 39 20.76 -4.14 5.63
CA LEU A 39 20.89 -3.98 7.07
C LEU A 39 21.78 -5.06 7.73
N ILE A 40 21.64 -6.33 7.33
CA ILE A 40 22.42 -7.45 7.88
C ILE A 40 23.92 -7.25 7.64
N HIS A 41 24.29 -6.65 6.50
CA HIS A 41 25.68 -6.39 6.14
C HIS A 41 26.19 -5.01 6.61
N GLY A 42 25.44 -4.31 7.47
CA GLY A 42 25.84 -3.02 8.03
C GLY A 42 25.65 -1.83 7.07
N GLY A 43 24.90 -2.02 5.99
CA GLY A 43 24.47 -0.94 5.11
C GLY A 43 23.42 -0.04 5.78
N PRO A 44 23.18 1.16 5.25
CA PRO A 44 22.20 2.08 5.78
C PRO A 44 20.77 1.54 5.63
N GLY A 45 19.90 1.88 6.58
CA GLY A 45 18.47 1.68 6.44
C GLY A 45 17.83 2.64 5.43
N PRO A 46 16.56 2.40 5.04
CA PRO A 46 15.81 3.32 4.20
C PRO A 46 15.58 4.66 4.93
N HIS A 47 15.95 5.76 4.29
CA HIS A 47 15.79 7.13 4.84
C HIS A 47 14.46 7.80 4.43
N PHE A 48 13.58 7.05 3.76
CA PHE A 48 12.35 7.56 3.16
C PHE A 48 11.08 6.97 3.78
N PHE A 49 11.22 6.15 4.83
CA PHE A 49 10.06 5.62 5.56
C PHE A 49 9.58 6.63 6.60
N THR A 50 8.28 6.89 6.62
CA THR A 50 7.63 7.73 7.64
C THR A 50 7.44 6.97 8.95
N GLU A 51 7.25 7.70 10.04
CA GLU A 51 6.91 7.11 11.35
C GLU A 51 5.62 6.28 11.29
N SER A 52 4.63 6.74 10.52
CA SER A 52 3.40 5.99 10.25
C SER A 52 3.67 4.66 9.58
N LEU A 53 4.56 4.62 8.57
CA LEU A 53 4.92 3.36 7.92
C LEU A 53 5.62 2.41 8.89
N PHE A 54 6.52 2.91 9.75
CA PHE A 54 7.12 2.08 10.80
C PHE A 54 6.06 1.52 11.75
N SER A 55 5.11 2.34 12.21
CA SER A 55 4.01 1.91 13.06
C SER A 55 3.12 0.86 12.38
N LEU A 56 2.78 1.06 11.10
CA LEU A 56 2.07 0.08 10.30
C LEU A 56 2.86 -1.23 10.14
N LEU A 57 4.19 -1.16 10.05
CA LEU A 57 5.07 -2.32 9.94
C LEU A 57 5.13 -3.12 11.25
N THR A 58 5.25 -2.44 12.40
CA THR A 58 5.46 -3.07 13.71
C THR A 58 4.14 -3.49 14.36
N SER A 59 3.28 -2.52 14.62
CA SER A 59 2.06 -2.65 15.43
C SER A 59 0.78 -2.77 14.58
N GLY A 60 0.83 -2.34 13.31
CA GLY A 60 -0.34 -2.25 12.45
C GLY A 60 -1.09 -0.93 12.63
N PRO A 61 -2.29 -0.78 12.03
CA PRO A 61 -3.08 0.44 12.20
C PRO A 61 -3.50 0.57 13.67
N ALA A 62 -3.09 1.65 14.33
CA ALA A 62 -3.62 2.07 15.62
C ALA A 62 -4.74 3.10 15.40
N ASP A 63 -5.42 3.54 16.47
CA ASP A 63 -6.57 4.46 16.37
C ASP A 63 -6.30 5.73 15.55
N ASN A 64 -5.03 6.18 15.49
CA ASN A 64 -4.61 7.39 14.77
C ASN A 64 -3.59 7.13 13.64
N VAL A 65 -3.28 5.88 13.29
CA VAL A 65 -2.33 5.57 12.21
C VAL A 65 -3.03 4.76 11.12
N PRO A 66 -3.00 5.19 9.86
CA PRO A 66 -2.25 6.32 9.28
C PRO A 66 -2.84 7.69 9.63
N TYR A 67 -2.02 8.74 9.55
CA TYR A 67 -2.44 10.13 9.74
C TYR A 67 -3.01 10.71 8.45
N VAL A 68 -3.75 11.83 8.55
CA VAL A 68 -4.22 12.59 7.37
C VAL A 68 -3.06 13.06 6.49
N ASP A 69 -1.89 13.31 7.09
CA ASP A 69 -0.68 13.71 6.36
C ASP A 69 -0.05 12.58 5.53
N ASP A 70 -0.41 11.32 5.78
CA ASP A 70 0.04 10.17 5.00
C ASP A 70 -0.80 9.95 3.73
N LEU A 71 -1.86 10.75 3.53
CA LEU A 71 -2.76 10.62 2.39
C LEU A 71 -2.24 11.37 1.17
N GLU A 72 -2.67 10.92 -0.01
CA GLU A 72 -2.49 11.65 -1.26
C GLU A 72 -3.10 13.06 -1.15
N GLU A 73 -2.44 14.08 -1.72
CA GLU A 73 -2.78 15.50 -1.50
C GLU A 73 -4.23 15.86 -1.90
N ASP A 74 -4.77 15.21 -2.92
CA ASP A 74 -6.17 15.35 -3.34
C ASP A 74 -7.14 14.76 -2.29
N ILE A 75 -6.89 13.54 -1.82
CA ILE A 75 -7.69 12.91 -0.75
C ILE A 75 -7.62 13.73 0.54
N LYS A 76 -6.42 14.19 0.89
CA LYS A 76 -6.18 15.02 2.07
C LYS A 76 -7.03 16.28 2.06
N LYS A 77 -7.10 16.98 0.93
CA LYS A 77 -7.92 18.19 0.77
C LYS A 77 -9.40 17.92 1.03
N GLU A 78 -9.95 16.86 0.44
CA GLU A 78 -11.37 16.54 0.61
C GLU A 78 -11.68 16.07 2.04
N VAL A 79 -10.77 15.34 2.68
CA VAL A 79 -10.90 14.93 4.10
C VAL A 79 -10.86 16.13 5.05
N LEU A 80 -10.03 17.14 4.76
CA LEU A 80 -9.99 18.36 5.56
C LEU A 80 -11.25 19.21 5.39
N LYS A 81 -11.74 19.38 4.15
CA LYS A 81 -13.02 20.05 3.88
C LYS A 81 -14.19 19.36 4.58
N LEU A 82 -14.23 18.02 4.59
CA LEU A 82 -15.25 17.26 5.33
C LEU A 82 -15.35 17.72 6.80
N ASN A 83 -14.21 18.01 7.44
CA ASN A 83 -14.17 18.40 8.84
C ASN A 83 -14.80 19.78 9.08
N GLU A 84 -14.71 20.69 8.11
CA GLU A 84 -15.25 22.06 8.14
C GLU A 84 -16.79 22.11 8.00
N ILE A 85 -17.44 21.02 7.59
CA ILE A 85 -18.90 21.00 7.38
C ILE A 85 -19.64 20.87 8.71
N GLU A 86 -20.54 21.82 8.99
CA GLU A 86 -21.32 21.89 10.24
C GLU A 86 -22.80 21.52 10.08
N HIS A 87 -23.29 21.39 8.85
CA HIS A 87 -24.71 21.14 8.56
C HIS A 87 -24.93 19.80 7.87
N ILE A 88 -25.94 19.05 8.31
CA ILE A 88 -26.21 17.68 7.83
C ILE A 88 -26.56 17.59 6.34
N ASN A 89 -27.31 18.56 5.81
CA ASN A 89 -27.67 18.55 4.40
C ASN A 89 -26.43 18.76 3.53
N VAL A 90 -25.59 19.74 3.88
CA VAL A 90 -24.31 20.01 3.21
C VAL A 90 -23.38 18.80 3.31
N LEU A 91 -23.34 18.13 4.47
CA LEU A 91 -22.55 16.92 4.65
C LEU A 91 -23.02 15.80 3.71
N GLN A 92 -24.34 15.58 3.62
CA GLN A 92 -24.89 14.52 2.78
C GLN A 92 -24.65 14.80 1.29
N ASP A 93 -24.82 16.04 0.84
CA ASP A 93 -24.55 16.43 -0.54
C ASP A 93 -23.07 16.21 -0.87
N TYR A 94 -22.17 16.69 -0.01
CA TYR A 94 -20.72 16.53 -0.17
C TYR A 94 -20.27 15.07 -0.23
N LEU A 95 -20.81 14.21 0.66
CA LEU A 95 -20.52 12.77 0.64
C LEU A 95 -21.03 12.06 -0.61
N THR A 96 -22.05 12.60 -1.27
CA THR A 96 -22.65 12.01 -2.47
C THR A 96 -21.95 12.48 -3.75
N GLU A 97 -21.53 13.75 -3.79
CA GLU A 97 -20.90 14.37 -4.96
C GLU A 97 -19.44 13.94 -5.12
N GLU A 98 -18.69 13.82 -4.04
CA GLU A 98 -17.25 13.51 -4.10
C GLU A 98 -16.99 11.99 -4.23
N PRO A 99 -16.34 11.54 -5.32
CA PRO A 99 -16.15 10.10 -5.60
C PRO A 99 -15.37 9.34 -4.53
N ILE A 100 -14.49 10.03 -3.80
CA ILE A 100 -13.60 9.40 -2.82
C ILE A 100 -14.37 8.71 -1.68
N PHE A 101 -15.52 9.27 -1.30
CA PHE A 101 -16.36 8.71 -0.25
C PHE A 101 -17.11 7.48 -0.77
N ALA A 102 -17.50 7.46 -2.04
CA ALA A 102 -18.12 6.30 -2.67
C ALA A 102 -17.14 5.12 -2.77
N ILE A 103 -15.91 5.38 -3.21
CA ILE A 103 -14.84 4.36 -3.32
C ILE A 103 -14.55 3.72 -1.96
N ALA A 104 -14.53 4.51 -0.88
CA ALA A 104 -14.32 4.02 0.48
C ALA A 104 -15.60 3.45 1.15
N GLY A 105 -16.75 3.42 0.46
CA GLY A 105 -18.00 2.89 1.02
C GLY A 105 -18.61 3.76 2.13
N ARG A 106 -18.45 5.09 2.03
CA ARG A 106 -18.87 6.10 3.01
C ARG A 106 -19.64 7.29 2.39
N HIS A 107 -20.29 7.09 1.25
CA HIS A 107 -21.04 8.12 0.51
C HIS A 107 -22.43 8.49 1.08
N PHE A 108 -22.82 7.94 2.24
CA PHE A 108 -24.14 8.21 2.83
C PHE A 108 -24.11 8.14 4.35
N LYS A 109 -24.79 9.10 5.00
CA LYS A 109 -24.89 9.21 6.45
C LYS A 109 -26.26 9.72 6.89
N LYS A 110 -26.72 9.31 8.08
CA LYS A 110 -28.02 9.73 8.62
C LYS A 110 -27.92 10.86 9.64
N ARG A 111 -26.77 11.01 10.30
CA ARG A 111 -26.60 11.96 11.40
C ARG A 111 -25.21 12.61 11.42
N MET A 112 -25.11 13.81 11.99
CA MET A 112 -23.85 14.56 12.09
C MET A 112 -22.83 13.90 13.01
N GLU A 113 -23.28 13.16 14.02
CA GLU A 113 -22.37 12.49 14.96
C GLU A 113 -21.54 11.40 14.26
N GLU A 114 -22.00 10.91 13.10
CA GLU A 114 -21.25 9.94 12.30
C GLU A 114 -20.11 10.57 11.47
N LYS A 115 -20.01 11.91 11.39
CA LYS A 115 -18.99 12.63 10.62
C LYS A 115 -17.58 12.17 10.98
N GLN A 116 -17.29 12.05 12.29
CA GLN A 116 -15.97 11.59 12.73
C GLN A 116 -15.69 10.12 12.40
N THR A 117 -16.72 9.29 12.33
CA THR A 117 -16.56 7.91 11.86
C THR A 117 -16.23 7.90 10.37
N VAL A 118 -16.89 8.73 9.56
CA VAL A 118 -16.55 8.85 8.13
C VAL A 118 -15.10 9.30 7.98
N PHE A 119 -14.72 10.38 8.66
CA PHE A 119 -13.36 10.91 8.62
C PHE A 119 -12.31 9.81 8.89
N ARG A 120 -12.44 9.11 10.03
CA ARG A 120 -11.50 8.03 10.39
C ARG A 120 -11.49 6.91 9.35
N ASP A 121 -12.66 6.51 8.85
CA ASP A 121 -12.76 5.40 7.92
C ASP A 121 -12.16 5.74 6.54
N ILE A 122 -12.26 7.00 6.09
CA ILE A 122 -11.59 7.47 4.86
C ILE A 122 -10.07 7.43 5.03
N VAL A 123 -9.55 7.97 6.15
CA VAL A 123 -8.11 7.97 6.44
C VAL A 123 -7.58 6.52 6.48
N GLN A 124 -8.26 5.62 7.17
CA GLN A 124 -7.91 4.20 7.23
C GLN A 124 -7.98 3.52 5.85
N PHE A 125 -9.00 3.83 5.05
CA PHE A 125 -9.15 3.23 3.73
C PHE A 125 -8.00 3.60 2.80
N TYR A 126 -7.74 4.91 2.66
CA TYR A 126 -6.75 5.42 1.72
C TYR A 126 -5.31 5.21 2.19
N GLY A 127 -5.03 5.38 3.49
CA GLY A 127 -3.67 5.25 4.01
C GLY A 127 -3.26 3.82 4.36
N PHE A 128 -4.21 2.89 4.59
CA PHE A 128 -3.88 1.54 5.03
C PHE A 128 -4.59 0.43 4.25
N HIS A 129 -5.92 0.43 4.13
CA HIS A 129 -6.63 -0.72 3.57
C HIS A 129 -6.24 -1.01 2.12
N ARG A 130 -6.07 0.02 1.29
CA ARG A 130 -5.63 -0.10 -0.11
C ARG A 130 -4.23 -0.71 -0.23
N VAL A 131 -3.32 -0.37 0.68
CA VAL A 131 -1.92 -0.79 0.64
C VAL A 131 -1.62 -2.03 1.48
N ARG A 132 -2.62 -2.57 2.19
CA ARG A 132 -2.47 -3.72 3.08
C ARG A 132 -1.80 -4.94 2.41
N PRO A 133 -2.12 -5.33 1.15
CA PRO A 133 -1.43 -6.44 0.48
C PRO A 133 0.07 -6.16 0.26
N ALA A 134 0.41 -4.97 -0.24
CA ALA A 134 1.78 -4.54 -0.45
C ALA A 134 2.57 -4.48 0.86
N LEU A 135 1.97 -3.93 1.92
CA LEU A 135 2.56 -3.89 3.25
C LEU A 135 2.80 -5.30 3.80
N LYS A 136 1.88 -6.26 3.57
CA LYS A 136 2.06 -7.65 3.98
C LYS A 136 3.24 -8.30 3.26
N GLN A 137 3.37 -8.10 1.95
CA GLN A 137 4.52 -8.57 1.17
C GLN A 137 5.83 -7.96 1.68
N LEU A 138 5.86 -6.65 1.93
CA LEU A 138 7.03 -5.97 2.50
C LEU A 138 7.42 -6.57 3.86
N LYS A 139 6.45 -6.79 4.76
CA LYS A 139 6.68 -7.48 6.05
C LYS A 139 7.29 -8.87 5.83
N ASN A 140 6.76 -9.66 4.90
CA ASN A 140 7.29 -10.99 4.60
C ASN A 140 8.75 -10.92 4.12
N GLY A 141 9.10 -9.93 3.29
CA GLY A 141 10.48 -9.72 2.86
C GLY A 141 11.40 -9.36 4.03
N LEU A 142 10.94 -8.46 4.92
CA LEU A 142 11.66 -8.02 6.11
C LEU A 142 11.89 -9.11 7.16
N GLU A 143 11.15 -10.23 7.13
CA GLU A 143 11.45 -11.39 7.98
C GLU A 143 12.82 -12.04 7.65
N THR A 144 13.40 -11.74 6.47
CA THR A 144 14.74 -12.20 6.09
C THR A 144 15.77 -11.77 7.12
N GLY A 145 16.50 -12.73 7.67
CA GLY A 145 17.49 -12.49 8.74
C GLY A 145 16.91 -11.88 10.01
N ASN A 146 15.62 -12.10 10.30
CA ASN A 146 14.93 -11.64 11.50
C ASN A 146 14.80 -10.11 11.62
N VAL A 147 14.96 -9.38 10.51
CA VAL A 147 15.00 -7.92 10.51
C VAL A 147 13.68 -7.30 10.98
N LEU A 148 12.53 -7.85 10.59
CA LEU A 148 11.23 -7.33 11.06
C LEU A 148 11.11 -7.33 12.60
N ASN A 149 11.62 -8.38 13.26
CA ASN A 149 11.60 -8.45 14.72
C ASN A 149 12.63 -7.49 15.36
N LEU A 150 13.77 -7.25 14.70
CA LEU A 150 14.71 -6.22 15.14
C LEU A 150 14.09 -4.82 15.03
N ILE A 151 13.38 -4.51 13.94
CA ILE A 151 12.64 -3.26 13.78
C ILE A 151 11.61 -3.12 14.92
N LYS A 152 10.79 -4.14 15.18
CA LYS A 152 9.84 -4.14 16.30
C LYS A 152 10.49 -3.96 17.67
N LYS A 153 11.75 -4.40 17.84
CA LYS A 153 12.46 -4.31 19.13
C LYS A 153 13.08 -2.94 19.37
N TYR A 154 13.59 -2.29 18.34
CA TYR A 154 14.35 -1.04 18.47
C TYR A 154 13.59 0.21 18.02
N HIS A 155 12.39 0.05 17.44
CA HIS A 155 11.55 1.13 16.93
C HIS A 155 10.20 1.25 17.66
N CYS A 156 10.06 0.56 18.80
CA CYS A 156 8.93 0.68 19.73
C CYS A 156 9.37 1.40 21.01
#